data_AF-A0AAV6BL82-F1
#
_entry.id   AF-A0AAV6BL82-F1
#
_cell.length_a   1.000
_cell.length_b   1.000
_cell.length_c   1.000
_cell.angle_alpha   90.00
_cell.angle_beta   90.00
_cell.angle_gamma   90.00
#
_symmetry.space_group_name_H-M   'P 1'
#
loop_
_entity.id
_entity.type
_entity.pdbx_description
1 polymer ?
#
loop_
_entity_poly.entity_id
_entity_poly.type
_entity_poly.pdbx_seq_one_letter_code
_entity_poly.pdbx_strand_id
1 'polypeptide(L)'
;AALGRVYFELEMLDEAADQFEKLEVRAPDLPVVHAFLGAVFERRGETREAFEEYRRALRLARAFDWPHRCTACGAIASRWQDRCGGCRRWNTLRPSQTR
;
A
#
# COMPACT_ATOMS: atom_id res chain seq x y z
N ALA A 1 1.56 18.21 -1.63
CA ALA A 1 0.42 17.31 -1.29
C ALA A 1 -0.88 18.08 -1.16
N ALA A 2 -0.95 19.16 -0.35
CA ALA A 2 -2.18 19.92 -0.14
C ALA A 2 -2.79 20.48 -1.45
N LEU A 3 -1.98 21.10 -2.33
CA LEU A 3 -2.45 21.64 -3.61
C LEU A 3 -2.94 20.55 -4.58
N GLY A 4 -2.16 19.46 -4.76
CA GLY A 4 -2.58 18.33 -5.59
C GLY A 4 -3.89 17.69 -5.12
N ARG A 5 -4.10 17.60 -3.80
CA ARG A 5 -5.38 17.14 -3.24
C ARG A 5 -6.52 18.10 -3.57
N VAL A 6 -6.31 19.41 -3.50
CA VAL A 6 -7.34 20.40 -3.88
C VAL A 6 -7.74 20.22 -5.35
N TYR A 7 -6.78 20.08 -6.27
CA TYR A 7 -7.07 19.81 -7.68
C TYR A 7 -7.86 18.51 -7.87
N PHE A 8 -7.48 17.46 -7.15
CA PHE A 8 -8.20 16.18 -7.19
C PHE A 8 -9.67 16.29 -6.71
N GLU A 9 -9.93 16.98 -5.61
CA GLU A 9 -11.30 17.18 -5.10
C GLU A 9 -12.14 18.03 -6.05
N LEU A 10 -11.51 18.89 -6.85
CA LEU A 10 -12.14 19.73 -7.89
C LEU A 10 -12.29 19.02 -9.25
N GLU A 11 -11.96 17.73 -9.36
CA GLU A 11 -11.93 16.96 -10.63
C GLU A 11 -10.98 17.54 -11.70
N MET A 12 -10.01 18.36 -11.28
CA MET A 12 -8.93 18.86 -12.13
C MET A 12 -7.82 17.80 -12.19
N LEU A 13 -8.12 16.69 -12.86
CA LEU A 13 -7.33 15.46 -12.78
C LEU A 13 -5.93 15.61 -13.42
N ASP A 14 -5.77 16.47 -14.42
CA ASP A 14 -4.47 16.74 -15.09
C ASP A 14 -3.52 17.53 -14.19
N GLU A 15 -4.03 18.59 -13.59
CA GLU A 15 -3.29 19.39 -12.62
C GLU A 15 -2.99 18.58 -11.36
N ALA A 16 -3.93 17.73 -10.92
CA ALA A 16 -3.69 16.81 -9.81
C ALA A 16 -2.53 15.85 -10.11
N ALA A 17 -2.56 15.18 -11.28
CA ALA A 17 -1.49 14.27 -11.71
C ALA A 17 -0.13 14.97 -11.72
N ASP A 18 -0.01 16.12 -12.39
CA ASP A 18 1.24 16.90 -12.47
C ASP A 18 1.78 17.25 -11.08
N GLN A 19 0.91 17.64 -10.13
CA GLN A 19 1.33 17.92 -8.77
C GLN A 19 1.81 16.68 -8.02
N PHE A 20 1.17 15.53 -8.23
CA PHE A 20 1.57 14.29 -7.57
C PHE A 20 2.84 13.67 -8.21
N GLU A 21 3.00 13.73 -9.52
CA GLU A 21 4.23 13.30 -10.22
C GLU A 21 5.44 14.14 -9.78
N LYS A 22 5.28 15.47 -9.65
CA LYS A 22 6.33 16.33 -9.07
C LYS A 22 6.69 15.94 -7.63
N LEU A 23 5.72 15.45 -6.86
CA LEU A 23 5.97 14.97 -5.50
C LEU A 23 6.64 13.59 -5.52
N GLU A 24 6.25 12.70 -6.43
CA GLU A 24 6.87 11.39 -6.62
C GLU A 24 8.37 11.54 -6.90
N VAL A 25 8.76 12.47 -7.78
CA VAL A 25 10.18 12.74 -8.07
C VAL A 25 10.95 13.21 -6.83
N ARG A 26 10.31 13.98 -5.94
CA ARG A 26 10.96 14.53 -4.74
C ARG A 26 10.93 13.60 -3.53
N ALA A 27 9.92 12.73 -3.46
CA ALA A 27 9.66 11.84 -2.34
C ALA A 27 9.04 10.52 -2.85
N PRO A 28 9.84 9.68 -3.54
CA PRO A 28 9.35 8.48 -4.22
C PRO A 28 8.86 7.40 -3.25
N ASP A 29 9.28 7.44 -1.99
CA ASP A 29 8.91 6.43 -1.00
C ASP A 29 7.67 6.82 -0.19
N LEU A 30 6.96 7.89 -0.57
CA LEU A 30 5.81 8.38 0.18
C LEU A 30 4.51 7.68 -0.27
N PRO A 31 3.91 6.79 0.56
CA PRO A 31 2.78 5.97 0.13
C PRO A 31 1.57 6.78 -0.34
N VAL A 32 1.36 7.95 0.26
CA VAL A 32 0.20 8.80 -0.03
C VAL A 32 0.23 9.36 -1.46
N VAL A 33 1.42 9.57 -2.04
CA VAL A 33 1.55 10.09 -3.41
C VAL A 33 1.05 9.06 -4.41
N HIS A 34 1.50 7.81 -4.26
CA HIS A 34 1.03 6.70 -5.08
C HIS A 34 -0.45 6.40 -4.87
N ALA A 35 -0.98 6.57 -3.66
CA ALA A 35 -2.43 6.43 -3.44
C ALA A 35 -3.24 7.50 -4.19
N PHE A 36 -2.76 8.75 -4.22
CA PHE A 36 -3.43 9.82 -4.97
C PHE A 36 -3.25 9.68 -6.49
N LEU A 37 -2.09 9.28 -7.00
CA LEU A 37 -1.90 8.96 -8.41
C LEU A 37 -2.83 7.82 -8.84
N GLY A 38 -2.95 6.77 -8.01
CA GLY A 38 -3.91 5.69 -8.22
C GLY A 38 -5.34 6.19 -8.32
N ALA A 39 -5.75 7.09 -7.42
CA ALA A 39 -7.09 7.68 -7.43
C ALA A 39 -7.34 8.59 -8.63
N VAL A 40 -6.32 9.33 -9.08
CA VAL A 40 -6.39 10.15 -10.29
C VAL A 40 -6.61 9.25 -11.52
N PHE A 41 -5.80 8.21 -11.69
CA PHE A 41 -5.94 7.25 -12.80
C PHE A 41 -7.29 6.52 -12.76
N GLU A 42 -7.78 6.16 -11.57
CA GLU A 42 -9.09 5.55 -11.41
C GLU A 42 -10.21 6.46 -11.90
N ARG A 43 -10.20 7.75 -11.51
CA ARG A 43 -11.21 8.72 -11.97
C ARG A 43 -11.16 9.00 -13.48
N ARG A 44 -10.00 8.80 -14.11
CA ARG A 44 -9.85 8.84 -15.58
C ARG A 44 -10.29 7.56 -16.30
N GLY A 45 -10.58 6.49 -15.56
CA GLY A 45 -10.88 5.16 -16.11
C GLY A 45 -9.64 4.34 -16.48
N GLU A 46 -8.44 4.82 -16.17
CA GLU A 46 -7.15 4.17 -16.43
C GLU A 46 -6.89 3.10 -15.36
N THR A 47 -7.68 2.03 -15.43
CA THR A 47 -7.80 1.03 -14.34
C THR A 47 -6.49 0.29 -14.07
N ARG A 48 -5.67 0.05 -15.11
CA ARG A 48 -4.42 -0.70 -14.98
C ARG A 48 -3.34 0.13 -14.28
N GLU A 49 -3.24 1.40 -14.66
CA GLU A 49 -2.34 2.38 -14.09
C GLU A 49 -2.71 2.64 -12.63
N ALA A 50 -4.01 2.81 -12.36
CA ALA A 50 -4.52 2.94 -10.99
C ALA A 50 -4.12 1.77 -10.10
N PHE A 51 -4.29 0.53 -10.60
CA PHE A 51 -3.92 -0.68 -9.86
C PHE A 51 -2.42 -0.72 -9.50
N GLU A 52 -1.54 -0.39 -10.44
CA GLU A 52 -0.10 -0.41 -10.16
C GLU A 52 0.30 0.64 -9.12
N GLU A 53 -0.28 1.84 -9.17
CA GLU A 53 0.00 2.89 -8.19
C GLU A 53 -0.54 2.55 -6.79
N TYR A 54 -1.77 2.04 -6.69
CA TYR A 54 -2.28 1.54 -5.42
C TYR A 54 -1.44 0.40 -4.86
N ARG A 55 -0.94 -0.50 -5.72
CA ARG A 55 -0.05 -1.58 -5.32
C ARG A 55 1.29 -1.06 -4.78
N ARG A 56 1.84 0.01 -5.35
CA ARG A 56 3.05 0.68 -4.83
C ARG A 56 2.77 1.31 -3.47
N ALA A 57 1.66 2.06 -3.34
CA ALA A 57 1.25 2.69 -2.08
C ALA A 57 1.17 1.67 -0.94
N LEU A 58 0.52 0.53 -1.17
CA LEU A 58 0.36 -0.53 -0.17
C LEU A 58 1.69 -1.19 0.22
N ARG A 59 2.62 -1.37 -0.73
CA ARG A 59 3.96 -1.89 -0.44
C ARG A 59 4.77 -0.91 0.41
N LEU A 60 4.77 0.38 0.05
CA LEU A 60 5.51 1.43 0.77
C LEU A 60 4.94 1.67 2.17
N ALA A 61 3.62 1.64 2.32
CA ALA A 61 2.96 1.77 3.62
C ALA A 61 3.25 0.59 4.56
N ARG A 62 3.84 -0.50 4.05
CA ARG A 62 3.98 -1.78 4.76
C ARG A 62 2.66 -2.22 5.40
N ALA A 63 1.53 -1.83 4.79
CA ALA A 63 0.20 -2.02 5.35
C ALA A 63 -0.17 -3.51 5.50
N PHE A 64 0.57 -4.38 4.80
CA PHE A 64 0.45 -5.83 4.87
C PHE A 64 1.50 -6.53 5.73
N ASP A 65 2.44 -5.80 6.35
CA ASP A 65 3.42 -6.36 7.29
C ASP A 65 2.79 -6.59 8.68
N TRP A 66 1.58 -7.12 8.72
CA TRP A 66 0.98 -7.55 9.97
C TRP A 66 1.79 -8.72 10.52
N PRO A 67 2.16 -8.69 11.81
CA PRO A 67 2.77 -9.84 12.45
C PRO A 67 1.80 -11.02 12.36
N HIS A 68 2.32 -12.17 11.99
CA HIS A 68 1.62 -13.42 11.96
C HIS A 68 2.02 -14.24 13.18
N ARG A 69 1.04 -14.74 13.94
CA ARG A 69 1.28 -15.61 15.08
C ARG A 69 0.98 -17.06 14.70
N CYS A 70 1.89 -17.96 15.03
CA CYS A 70 1.67 -19.39 14.89
C CYS A 70 0.70 -19.88 15.96
N THR A 71 -0.41 -20.50 15.56
CA THR A 71 -1.40 -21.06 16.48
C THR A 71 -0.91 -22.29 17.24
N ALA A 72 0.16 -22.95 16.78
CA ALA A 72 0.69 -24.16 17.42
C ALA A 72 1.81 -23.90 18.44
N CYS A 73 2.66 -22.89 18.22
CA CYS A 73 3.82 -22.62 19.09
C CYS A 73 3.97 -21.16 19.51
N GLY A 74 3.09 -20.27 19.07
CA GLY A 74 3.12 -18.85 19.44
C GLY A 74 4.19 -18.00 18.74
N ALA A 75 5.07 -18.59 17.93
CA ALA A 75 6.10 -17.86 17.18
C ALA A 75 5.50 -16.74 16.32
N ILE A 76 6.17 -15.60 16.26
CA ILE A 76 5.75 -14.41 15.50
C ILE A 76 6.62 -14.28 14.25
N ALA A 77 5.99 -14.04 13.09
CA ALA A 77 6.67 -13.74 11.83
C ALA A 77 6.17 -12.40 11.29
N SER A 78 7.07 -11.55 10.81
CA SER A 78 6.72 -10.24 10.21
C SER A 78 6.07 -10.34 8.83
N ARG A 79 6.15 -11.50 8.18
CA ARG A 79 5.56 -11.80 6.88
C ARG A 79 4.90 -13.17 6.89
N TRP A 80 3.90 -13.35 6.03
CA TRP A 80 3.28 -14.65 5.82
C TRP A 80 4.31 -15.66 5.27
N GLN A 81 4.20 -16.90 5.72
CA GLN A 81 5.00 -18.04 5.27
C GLN A 81 4.10 -19.28 5.31
N ASP A 82 4.29 -20.24 4.38
CA ASP A 82 3.50 -21.49 4.36
C ASP A 82 3.74 -22.35 5.61
N ARG A 83 4.96 -22.26 6.15
CA ARG A 83 5.46 -23.07 7.25
C ARG A 83 5.97 -22.19 8.37
N CYS A 84 5.60 -22.50 9.60
CA CYS A 84 6.12 -21.79 10.77
C CYS A 84 7.63 -22.01 10.92
N GLY A 85 8.43 -20.93 11.01
CA GLY A 85 9.87 -21.04 11.22
C GLY A 85 10.28 -21.67 12.56
N GLY A 86 9.45 -21.57 13.60
CA GLY A 86 9.70 -22.16 14.92
C GLY A 86 9.35 -23.65 14.98
N CYS A 87 8.08 -24.03 14.80
CA CYS A 87 7.62 -25.42 14.94
C CYS A 87 7.60 -26.23 13.63
N ARG A 88 7.91 -25.61 12.49
CA ARG A 88 7.91 -26.24 11.15
C ARG A 88 6.58 -26.86 10.69
N ARG A 89 5.47 -26.58 11.39
CA ARG A 89 4.10 -26.98 10.97
C ARG A 89 3.58 -26.06 9.88
N TRP A 90 2.88 -26.66 8.92
CA TRP A 90 2.22 -25.97 7.82
C TRP A 90 0.93 -25.29 8.26
N ASN A 91 0.56 -24.20 7.58
CA ASN A 91 -0.75 -23.55 7.70
C ASN A 91 -1.15 -23.08 9.11
N THR A 92 -0.18 -22.87 10.00
CA THR A 92 -0.40 -22.45 11.39
C THR A 92 -0.26 -20.95 11.62
N LEU A 93 0.31 -20.21 10.68
CA LEU A 93 0.47 -18.74 10.80
C LEU A 93 -0.87 -18.05 10.50
N ARG A 94 -1.31 -17.17 11.40
CA ARG A 94 -2.49 -16.33 11.26
C ARG A 94 -2.11 -14.87 11.51
N PRO A 95 -2.70 -13.89 10.79
CA PRO A 95 -2.51 -12.48 11.11
C PRO A 95 -2.88 -12.23 12.57
N SER A 96 -1.97 -11.68 13.37
CA SER A 96 -2.28 -11.18 14.71
C SER A 96 -2.50 -9.68 14.61
N GLN A 97 -3.76 -9.26 14.63
CA GLN A 97 -4.08 -7.85 14.81
C GLN A 97 -3.63 -7.43 16.21
N THR A 98 -2.50 -6.76 16.33
CA THR A 98 -2.26 -5.88 17.48
C THR A 98 -3.17 -4.67 17.28
N ARG A 99 -4.23 -4.58 18.09
CA ARG A 99 -4.91 -3.30 18.33
C ARG A 99 -3.94 -2.30 18.92
#